data_AF-A0A975F2R1-F1
#
_entry.id   AF-A0A975F2R1-F1
#
_cell.length_a   1.000
_cell.length_b   1.000
_cell.length_c   1.000
_cell.angle_alpha   90.00
_cell.angle_beta   90.00
_cell.angle_gamma   90.00
#
_symmetry.space_group_name_H-M   'P 1'
#
loop_
_entity.id
_entity.type
_entity.pdbx_description
1 polymer ?
#
loop_
_entity_poly.entity_id
_entity_poly.type
_entity_poly.pdbx_seq_one_letter_code
_entity_poly.pdbx_strand_id
1 'polypeptide(L)'
;MKITNAISEFSSKLERFNKANRDAKIGLKDGEDSRLKRLISEKDFAFKKSVVSTYKKYRFPHKALGENSAQADDIFTDEQRLLSAYNLFKAVEEANEKDGDDKTFIKAKIVSPLALKEQYTIGSDLIFLQCWLFFEQKAQDYIPFMQQGEDGKFSLSFQKSESFVFKSQDKEIFSIVKEIFYGGDKA
;
A
#
# COMPACT_ATOMS: atom_id res chain seq x y z
N MET A 1 -50.12 -15.57 -20.26
CA MET A 1 -49.93 -14.45 -21.22
C MET A 1 -49.93 -13.12 -20.45
N LYS A 2 -48.81 -12.77 -19.77
CA LYS A 2 -48.71 -11.56 -18.92
C LYS A 2 -47.33 -10.85 -18.94
N ILE A 3 -46.29 -11.47 -19.50
CA ILE A 3 -44.92 -10.91 -19.50
C ILE A 3 -44.71 -9.97 -20.69
N THR A 4 -45.30 -10.26 -21.85
CA THR A 4 -45.15 -9.46 -23.06
C THR A 4 -45.78 -8.07 -22.96
N ASN A 5 -46.87 -7.93 -22.20
CA ASN A 5 -47.50 -6.63 -21.97
C ASN A 5 -46.69 -5.74 -21.02
N ALA A 6 -46.05 -6.33 -19.99
CA ALA A 6 -45.21 -5.59 -19.05
C ALA A 6 -43.92 -5.05 -19.72
N ILE A 7 -43.34 -5.82 -20.65
CA ILE A 7 -42.16 -5.39 -21.41
C ILE A 7 -42.53 -4.29 -22.42
N SER A 8 -43.71 -4.38 -23.03
CA SER A 8 -44.22 -3.36 -23.95
C SER A 8 -44.60 -2.04 -23.23
N GLU A 9 -45.16 -2.12 -22.03
CA GLU A 9 -45.43 -0.94 -21.20
C GLU A 9 -44.14 -0.29 -20.67
N PHE A 10 -43.12 -1.09 -20.34
CA PHE A 10 -41.81 -0.58 -19.95
C PHE A 10 -41.12 0.15 -21.11
N SER A 11 -41.14 -0.44 -22.31
CA SER A 11 -40.53 0.15 -23.50
C SER A 11 -41.23 1.44 -23.93
N SER A 12 -42.56 1.48 -23.86
CA SER A 12 -43.33 2.70 -24.17
C SER A 12 -43.16 3.80 -23.10
N LYS A 13 -42.97 3.44 -21.82
CA LYS A 13 -42.59 4.41 -20.77
C LYS A 13 -41.19 4.95 -20.99
N LEU A 14 -40.23 4.12 -21.42
CA LEU A 14 -38.85 4.53 -21.73
C LEU A 14 -38.78 5.46 -22.95
N GLU A 15 -39.55 5.18 -24.00
CA GLU A 15 -39.66 6.06 -25.16
C GLU A 15 -40.31 7.41 -24.82
N ARG A 16 -41.36 7.40 -23.99
CA ARG A 16 -41.98 8.64 -23.50
C ARG A 16 -41.04 9.44 -22.61
N PHE A 17 -40.23 8.78 -21.78
CA PHE A 17 -39.20 9.45 -20.97
C PHE A 17 -38.11 10.07 -21.85
N ASN A 18 -37.66 9.36 -22.89
CA ASN A 18 -36.67 9.87 -23.85
C ASN A 18 -37.23 10.99 -24.74
N LYS A 19 -38.51 10.97 -25.09
CA LYS A 19 -39.16 12.09 -25.81
C LYS A 19 -39.40 13.30 -24.90
N ALA A 20 -39.81 13.10 -23.65
CA ALA A 20 -39.97 14.19 -22.67
C ALA A 20 -38.63 14.84 -22.29
N ASN A 21 -37.53 14.06 -22.25
CA ASN A 21 -36.18 14.57 -22.01
C ASN A 21 -35.47 15.15 -23.24
N ARG A 22 -36.08 15.16 -24.44
CA ARG A 22 -35.53 15.91 -25.58
C ARG A 22 -35.78 17.41 -25.46
N ASP A 23 -36.86 17.81 -24.80
CA ASP A 23 -37.18 19.23 -24.56
C ASP A 23 -36.70 19.73 -23.19
N ALA A 24 -36.43 18.82 -22.25
CA ALA A 24 -35.64 19.13 -21.06
C ALA A 24 -34.16 18.88 -21.37
N LYS A 25 -33.48 19.89 -21.92
CA LYS A 25 -32.04 20.04 -21.66
C LYS A 25 -31.87 20.12 -20.15
N ILE A 26 -31.76 18.97 -19.48
CA ILE A 26 -31.05 18.89 -18.21
C ILE A 26 -29.61 19.21 -18.60
N GLY A 27 -29.29 20.50 -18.55
CA GLY A 27 -27.92 20.98 -18.62
C GLY A 27 -27.19 20.40 -17.43
N LEU A 28 -26.72 19.16 -17.56
CA LEU A 28 -25.51 18.75 -16.87
C LEU A 28 -24.47 19.77 -17.32
N LYS A 29 -24.14 20.69 -16.41
CA LYS A 29 -23.12 21.70 -16.66
C LYS A 29 -21.84 20.96 -17.04
N ASP A 30 -21.50 20.95 -18.33
CA ASP A 30 -20.24 20.39 -18.85
C ASP A 30 -18.99 20.95 -18.13
N GLY A 31 -19.14 22.10 -17.47
CA GLY A 31 -18.11 22.72 -16.62
C GLY A 31 -17.87 22.06 -15.25
N GLU A 32 -18.83 21.36 -14.66
CA GLU A 32 -18.65 20.73 -13.34
C GLU A 32 -17.94 19.38 -13.44
N ASP A 33 -18.29 18.55 -14.43
CA ASP A 33 -17.61 17.27 -14.66
C ASP A 33 -16.16 17.45 -15.16
N SER A 34 -15.91 18.43 -16.02
CA SER A 34 -14.53 18.77 -16.45
C SER A 34 -13.68 19.31 -15.31
N ARG A 35 -14.25 20.14 -14.42
CA ARG A 35 -13.56 20.63 -13.22
C ARG A 35 -13.26 19.50 -12.24
N LEU A 36 -14.21 18.58 -12.02
CA LEU A 36 -14.02 17.43 -11.14
C LEU A 36 -12.93 16.49 -11.67
N LYS A 37 -12.96 16.16 -12.96
CA LYS A 37 -11.90 15.36 -13.62
C LYS A 37 -10.53 16.00 -13.48
N ARG A 38 -10.44 17.32 -13.66
CA ARG A 38 -9.18 18.06 -13.45
C ARG A 38 -8.70 17.99 -12.00
N LEU A 39 -9.58 18.20 -11.03
CA LEU A 39 -9.23 18.12 -9.61
C LEU A 39 -8.78 16.73 -9.18
N ILE A 40 -9.42 15.67 -9.70
CA ILE A 40 -9.01 14.28 -9.47
C ILE A 40 -7.61 14.07 -10.04
N SER A 41 -7.39 14.46 -11.30
CA SER A 41 -6.07 14.33 -11.95
C SER A 41 -4.96 15.10 -11.21
N GLU A 42 -5.25 16.31 -10.72
CA GLU A 42 -4.28 17.11 -9.95
C GLU A 42 -3.94 16.45 -8.60
N LYS A 43 -4.94 15.87 -7.92
CA LYS A 43 -4.73 15.12 -6.67
C LYS A 43 -3.92 13.85 -6.90
N ASP A 44 -4.24 13.07 -7.92
CA ASP A 44 -3.53 11.83 -8.25
C ASP A 44 -2.07 12.14 -8.62
N PHE A 45 -1.84 13.21 -9.37
CA PHE A 45 -0.49 13.67 -9.70
C PHE A 45 0.29 14.11 -8.46
N ALA A 46 -0.35 14.89 -7.57
CA ALA A 46 0.26 15.32 -6.31
C ALA A 46 0.60 14.13 -5.40
N PHE A 47 -0.31 13.15 -5.31
CA PHE A 47 -0.10 11.92 -4.56
C PHE A 47 1.07 11.12 -5.13
N LYS A 48 1.08 10.85 -6.44
CA LYS A 48 2.19 10.15 -7.12
C LYS A 48 3.51 10.87 -6.90
N LYS A 49 3.54 12.20 -7.02
CA LYS A 49 4.74 13.02 -6.75
C LYS A 49 5.20 12.89 -5.30
N SER A 50 4.27 12.88 -4.35
CA SER A 50 4.56 12.70 -2.92
C SER A 50 5.19 11.33 -2.67
N VAL A 51 4.57 10.25 -3.16
CA VAL A 51 5.08 8.87 -3.04
C VAL A 51 6.50 8.76 -3.61
N VAL A 52 6.73 9.27 -4.81
CA VAL A 52 8.05 9.25 -5.45
C VAL A 52 9.08 10.04 -4.65
N SER A 53 8.70 11.20 -4.13
CA SER A 53 9.58 12.04 -3.31
C SER A 53 9.95 11.35 -1.98
N THR A 54 8.96 10.76 -1.31
CA THR A 54 9.16 10.06 -0.03
C THR A 54 10.01 8.81 -0.23
N TYR A 55 9.68 7.97 -1.22
CA TYR A 55 10.44 6.74 -1.44
C TYR A 55 11.90 7.00 -1.81
N LYS A 56 12.22 8.10 -2.51
CA LYS A 56 13.64 8.48 -2.75
C LYS A 56 14.44 8.64 -1.45
N LYS A 57 13.80 9.10 -0.36
CA LYS A 57 14.43 9.24 0.96
C LYS A 57 14.73 7.89 1.59
N TYR A 58 13.90 6.88 1.36
CA TYR A 58 14.15 5.50 1.82
C TYR A 58 15.07 4.73 0.87
N ARG A 59 15.12 5.10 -0.42
CA ARG A 59 16.00 4.41 -1.36
C ARG A 59 17.46 4.84 -1.21
N PHE A 60 17.68 6.14 -1.03
CA PHE A 60 19.02 6.73 -0.88
C PHE A 60 18.98 7.89 0.14
N PRO A 61 18.91 7.60 1.46
CA PRO A 61 18.69 8.61 2.49
C PRO A 61 19.65 9.80 2.41
N HIS A 62 20.97 9.54 2.43
CA HIS A 62 21.99 10.59 2.41
C HIS A 62 22.03 11.37 1.10
N LYS A 63 21.68 10.74 -0.03
CA LYS A 63 21.59 11.44 -1.33
C LYS A 63 20.36 12.34 -1.39
N ALA A 64 19.25 11.93 -0.79
CA ALA A 64 17.99 12.65 -0.84
C ALA A 64 17.89 13.79 0.21
N LEU A 65 18.52 13.60 1.37
CA LEU A 65 18.40 14.50 2.53
C LEU A 65 19.72 15.20 2.90
N GLY A 66 20.85 14.80 2.32
CA GLY A 66 22.19 15.32 2.59
C GLY A 66 23.04 14.36 3.44
N GLU A 67 24.36 14.37 3.21
CA GLU A 67 25.32 13.44 3.83
C GLU A 67 25.42 13.58 5.36
N ASN A 68 25.15 14.76 5.91
CA ASN A 68 25.20 15.03 7.35
C ASN A 68 23.80 15.17 7.97
N SER A 69 22.78 14.59 7.34
CA SER A 69 21.39 14.70 7.81
C SER A 69 21.08 13.65 8.87
N ALA A 70 20.77 14.09 10.08
CA ALA A 70 20.30 13.20 11.15
C ALA A 70 19.05 12.40 10.74
N GLN A 71 18.21 12.96 9.87
CA GLN A 71 17.06 12.23 9.32
C GLN A 71 17.48 11.12 8.35
N ALA A 72 18.53 11.34 7.55
CA ALA A 72 19.09 10.30 6.69
C ALA A 72 19.65 9.14 7.51
N ASP A 73 20.40 9.46 8.58
CA ASP A 73 20.97 8.47 9.49
C ASP A 73 19.88 7.66 10.21
N ASP A 74 18.79 8.31 10.61
CA ASP A 74 17.67 7.64 11.27
C ASP A 74 16.94 6.66 10.33
N ILE A 75 16.66 7.06 9.09
CA ILE A 75 16.06 6.18 8.07
C ILE A 75 16.99 5.01 7.75
N PHE A 76 18.28 5.27 7.52
CA PHE A 76 19.26 4.23 7.27
C PHE A 76 19.36 3.23 8.44
N THR A 77 19.32 3.72 9.68
CA THR A 77 19.32 2.88 10.88
C THR A 77 18.07 2.01 10.93
N ASP A 78 16.90 2.55 10.59
CA ASP A 78 15.64 1.82 10.56
C ASP A 78 15.63 0.71 9.50
N GLU A 79 16.18 0.98 8.33
CA GLU A 79 16.41 0.00 7.26
C GLU A 79 17.25 -1.19 7.75
N GLN A 80 18.39 -0.91 8.41
CA GLN A 80 19.26 -1.97 8.95
C GLN A 80 18.58 -2.77 10.06
N ARG A 81 17.82 -2.09 10.94
CA ARG A 81 17.05 -2.76 12.00
C ARG A 81 15.96 -3.65 11.44
N LEU A 82 15.26 -3.20 10.41
CA LEU A 82 14.22 -4.00 9.75
C LEU A 82 14.82 -5.23 9.07
N LEU A 83 15.91 -5.07 8.33
CA LEU A 83 16.59 -6.17 7.66
C LEU A 83 17.11 -7.21 8.67
N SER A 84 17.67 -6.75 9.79
CA SER A 84 18.13 -7.63 10.87
C SER A 84 16.97 -8.41 11.49
N ALA A 85 15.85 -7.75 11.76
CA ALA A 85 14.64 -8.39 12.26
C ALA A 85 14.07 -9.41 11.26
N TYR A 86 14.04 -9.07 9.97
CA TYR A 86 13.59 -9.97 8.90
C TYR A 86 14.46 -11.23 8.82
N ASN A 87 15.78 -11.07 8.82
CA ASN A 87 16.71 -12.20 8.74
C ASN A 87 16.59 -13.12 9.98
N LEU A 88 16.42 -12.54 11.16
CA LEU A 88 16.17 -13.32 12.38
C LEU A 88 14.85 -14.10 12.26
N PHE A 89 13.77 -13.45 11.83
CA PHE A 89 12.48 -14.10 11.65
C PHE A 89 12.58 -15.28 10.67
N LYS A 90 13.15 -15.02 9.48
CA LYS A 90 13.34 -16.02 8.44
C LYS A 90 14.16 -17.21 8.93
N ALA A 91 15.26 -16.97 9.65
CA ALA A 91 16.08 -18.04 10.19
C ALA A 91 15.33 -18.91 11.22
N VAL A 92 14.48 -18.29 12.06
CA VAL A 92 13.66 -19.02 13.03
C VAL A 92 12.59 -19.86 12.32
N GLU A 93 11.91 -19.30 11.32
CA GLU A 93 10.92 -20.03 10.53
C GLU A 93 11.54 -21.21 9.77
N GLU A 94 12.68 -21.00 9.11
CA GLU A 94 13.40 -22.08 8.42
C GLU A 94 13.88 -23.18 9.37
N ALA A 95 14.27 -22.83 10.60
CA ALA A 95 14.63 -23.81 11.62
C ALA A 95 13.40 -24.60 12.11
N ASN A 96 12.27 -23.92 12.32
CA ASN A 96 11.00 -24.56 12.67
C ASN A 96 10.52 -25.51 11.55
N GLU A 97 10.70 -25.15 10.27
CA GLU A 97 10.30 -26.01 9.14
C GLU A 97 11.21 -27.24 8.99
N LYS A 98 12.50 -27.16 9.33
CA LYS A 98 13.47 -28.26 9.18
C LYS A 98 13.47 -29.25 10.36
N ASP A 99 13.48 -28.72 11.58
CA ASP A 99 13.76 -29.47 12.81
C ASP A 99 12.66 -29.29 13.89
N GLY A 100 11.57 -28.59 13.55
CA GLY A 100 10.48 -28.32 14.49
C GLY A 100 9.60 -29.55 14.74
N ASP A 101 9.56 -30.01 15.99
CA ASP A 101 8.46 -30.80 16.55
C ASP A 101 7.56 -29.85 17.36
N ASP A 102 6.32 -30.24 17.67
CA ASP A 102 5.37 -29.45 18.46
C ASP A 102 5.97 -28.98 19.81
N LYS A 103 7.00 -29.68 20.30
CA LYS A 103 7.72 -29.38 21.55
C LYS A 103 8.87 -28.38 21.39
N THR A 104 9.43 -28.22 20.19
CA THR A 104 10.59 -27.34 19.92
C THR A 104 10.25 -26.12 19.08
N PHE A 105 8.99 -25.98 18.66
CA PHE A 105 8.53 -24.84 17.87
C PHE A 105 8.80 -23.50 18.56
N ILE A 106 9.66 -22.68 17.95
CA ILE A 106 10.05 -21.37 18.49
C ILE A 106 9.09 -20.31 17.97
N LYS A 107 8.30 -19.71 18.87
CA LYS A 107 7.57 -18.47 18.59
C LYS A 107 8.44 -17.26 18.94
N ALA A 108 9.26 -16.81 17.99
CA ALA A 108 10.10 -15.64 18.18
C ALA A 108 9.24 -14.36 18.19
N LYS A 109 9.15 -13.70 19.35
CA LYS A 109 8.62 -12.33 19.43
C LYS A 109 9.74 -11.34 19.18
N ILE A 110 9.71 -10.64 18.05
CA ILE A 110 10.74 -9.67 17.69
C ILE A 110 10.42 -8.33 18.36
N VAL A 111 11.25 -7.96 19.34
CA VAL A 111 11.21 -6.63 19.95
C VAL A 111 12.09 -5.71 19.11
N SER A 112 11.46 -4.88 18.28
CA SER A 112 12.17 -3.92 17.43
C SER A 112 11.93 -2.48 17.90
N PRO A 113 12.97 -1.63 17.96
CA PRO A 113 12.81 -0.19 18.20
C PRO A 113 11.86 0.50 17.21
N LEU A 114 11.65 -0.09 16.03
CA LEU A 114 10.69 0.41 15.03
C LEU A 114 9.25 0.48 15.59
N ALA A 115 8.90 -0.41 16.51
CA ALA A 115 7.58 -0.44 17.13
C ALA A 115 7.34 0.73 18.11
N LEU A 116 8.38 1.51 18.43
CA LEU A 116 8.29 2.71 19.26
C LEU A 116 8.16 3.99 18.44
N LYS A 117 8.30 3.92 17.10
CA LYS A 117 8.25 5.09 16.22
C LYS A 117 6.83 5.30 15.69
N GLU A 118 6.22 6.42 16.06
CA GLU A 118 4.83 6.76 15.70
C GLU A 118 4.59 6.77 14.19
N GLN A 119 5.57 7.19 13.39
CA GLN A 119 5.47 7.22 11.93
C GLN A 119 5.22 5.83 11.30
N TYR A 120 5.57 4.75 11.99
CA TYR A 120 5.36 3.37 11.51
C TYR A 120 4.17 2.67 12.17
N THR A 121 3.75 3.11 13.36
CA THR A 121 2.67 2.45 14.11
C THR A 121 1.31 3.10 13.83
N ILE A 122 1.22 4.40 14.06
CA ILE A 122 0.02 5.21 13.84
C ILE A 122 0.08 5.86 12.45
N GLY A 123 1.29 6.24 12.02
CA GLY A 123 1.55 6.76 10.69
C GLY A 123 1.51 5.69 9.59
N SER A 124 1.59 6.14 8.35
CA SER A 124 1.53 5.30 7.15
C SER A 124 2.91 4.97 6.56
N ASP A 125 4.01 5.30 7.24
CA ASP A 125 5.32 5.32 6.58
C ASP A 125 5.99 3.94 6.50
N LEU A 126 5.46 2.94 7.23
CA LEU A 126 5.99 1.58 7.18
C LEU A 126 5.98 0.99 5.77
N ILE A 127 5.04 1.40 4.91
CA ILE A 127 4.96 0.97 3.52
C ILE A 127 6.23 1.29 2.73
N PHE A 128 6.94 2.38 3.05
CA PHE A 128 8.18 2.73 2.35
C PHE A 128 9.34 1.83 2.78
N LEU A 129 9.40 1.44 4.04
CA LEU A 129 10.33 0.41 4.52
C LEU A 129 10.00 -0.98 3.94
N GLN A 130 8.72 -1.33 3.83
CA GLN A 130 8.27 -2.54 3.13
C GLN A 130 8.73 -2.54 1.67
N CYS A 131 8.56 -1.42 0.96
CA CYS A 131 9.05 -1.25 -0.41
C CYS A 131 10.57 -1.39 -0.49
N TRP A 132 11.32 -0.76 0.41
CA TRP A 132 12.78 -0.88 0.44
C TRP A 132 13.23 -2.34 0.65
N LEU A 133 12.64 -3.03 1.63
CA LEU A 133 12.95 -4.43 1.91
C LEU A 133 12.63 -5.33 0.70
N PHE A 134 11.49 -5.10 0.05
CA PHE A 134 11.04 -5.89 -1.09
C PHE A 134 11.89 -5.68 -2.35
N PHE A 135 12.18 -4.42 -2.71
CA PHE A 135 12.81 -4.08 -3.97
C PHE A 135 14.34 -4.01 -3.89
N GLU A 136 14.89 -3.40 -2.84
CA GLU A 136 16.35 -3.20 -2.71
C GLU A 136 17.01 -4.43 -2.09
N GLN A 137 16.42 -5.00 -1.03
CA GLN A 137 16.97 -6.19 -0.36
C GLN A 137 16.48 -7.52 -0.95
N LYS A 138 15.50 -7.49 -1.87
CA LYS A 138 14.89 -8.70 -2.47
C LYS A 138 14.33 -9.68 -1.43
N ALA A 139 13.94 -9.18 -0.26
CA ALA A 139 13.38 -9.94 0.83
C ALA A 139 11.85 -9.98 0.69
N GLN A 140 11.34 -11.00 -0.01
CA GLN A 140 9.93 -11.07 -0.47
C GLN A 140 9.11 -12.18 0.20
N ASP A 141 9.74 -13.07 0.97
CA ASP A 141 9.06 -14.24 1.55
C ASP A 141 8.07 -13.83 2.65
N TYR A 142 8.39 -12.77 3.38
CA TYR A 142 7.60 -12.29 4.51
C TYR A 142 7.45 -10.76 4.46
N ILE A 143 6.26 -10.28 4.77
CA ILE A 143 5.97 -8.85 4.82
C ILE A 143 5.92 -8.40 6.28
N PRO A 144 6.73 -7.40 6.69
CA PRO A 144 6.68 -6.85 8.02
C PRO A 144 5.42 -6.00 8.21
N PHE A 145 4.77 -6.09 9.36
CA PHE A 145 3.64 -5.24 9.73
C PHE A 145 3.65 -4.92 11.22
N MET A 146 3.06 -3.79 11.59
CA MET A 146 2.89 -3.44 13.00
C MET A 146 1.59 -4.06 13.52
N GLN A 147 1.72 -4.90 14.54
CA GLN A 147 0.60 -5.52 15.23
C GLN A 147 0.39 -4.84 16.58
N GLN A 148 -0.82 -4.34 16.81
CA GLN A 148 -1.22 -3.82 18.11
C GLN A 148 -1.66 -5.00 19.02
N GLY A 149 -1.00 -5.14 20.16
CA GLY A 149 -1.37 -6.10 21.20
C GLY A 149 -2.58 -5.64 22.01
N GLU A 150 -3.10 -6.54 22.84
CA GLU A 150 -4.22 -6.26 23.77
C GLU A 150 -3.87 -5.19 24.81
N ASP A 151 -2.57 -5.04 25.13
CA ASP A 151 -2.04 -4.00 26.01
C ASP A 151 -1.91 -2.63 25.32
N GLY A 152 -2.38 -2.52 24.07
CA GLY A 152 -2.32 -1.32 23.24
C GLY A 152 -0.92 -1.05 22.65
N LYS A 153 0.09 -1.87 22.95
CA LYS A 153 1.46 -1.67 22.45
C LYS A 153 1.62 -2.27 21.06
N PHE A 154 2.44 -1.62 20.25
CA PHE A 154 2.79 -2.13 18.94
C PHE A 154 3.97 -3.09 19.03
N SER A 155 3.99 -4.06 18.12
CA SER A 155 5.11 -4.98 17.91
C SER A 155 5.31 -5.21 16.42
N LEU A 156 6.55 -5.44 16.02
CA LEU A 156 6.89 -5.78 14.64
C LEU A 156 6.65 -7.28 14.45
N SER A 157 5.72 -7.60 13.57
CA SER A 157 5.35 -8.97 13.19
C SER A 157 5.62 -9.19 11.70
N PHE A 158 5.71 -10.45 11.30
CA PHE A 158 5.95 -10.85 9.91
C PHE A 158 4.89 -11.87 9.49
N GLN A 159 4.44 -11.78 8.24
CA GLN A 159 3.48 -12.70 7.67
C GLN A 159 3.96 -13.16 6.30
N LYS A 160 3.74 -14.43 5.93
CA LYS A 160 4.05 -14.94 4.58
C LYS A 160 3.41 -14.06 3.53
N SER A 161 4.17 -13.67 2.51
CA SER A 161 3.74 -12.69 1.51
C SER A 161 2.50 -13.14 0.73
N GLU A 162 2.35 -14.45 0.48
CA GLU A 162 1.16 -15.06 -0.13
C GLU A 162 -0.14 -14.82 0.65
N SER A 163 -0.05 -14.64 1.96
CA SER A 163 -1.20 -14.46 2.86
C SER A 163 -1.40 -13.00 3.25
N PHE A 164 -0.44 -12.12 2.94
CA PHE A 164 -0.48 -10.73 3.36
C PHE A 164 -1.38 -9.90 2.43
N VAL A 165 -2.33 -9.17 3.02
CA VAL A 165 -3.25 -8.31 2.28
C VAL A 165 -2.95 -6.85 2.58
N PHE A 166 -2.31 -6.18 1.62
CA PHE A 166 -2.12 -4.73 1.68
C PHE A 166 -3.46 -3.98 1.69
N LYS A 167 -3.50 -2.86 2.42
CA LYS A 167 -4.62 -1.90 2.34
C LYS A 167 -4.63 -1.27 0.94
N SER A 168 -5.79 -0.73 0.53
CA SER A 168 -5.95 -0.16 -0.82
C SER A 168 -4.90 0.92 -1.13
N GLN A 169 -4.64 1.82 -0.18
CA GLN A 169 -3.65 2.88 -0.33
C GLN A 169 -2.21 2.32 -0.41
N ASP A 170 -1.89 1.33 0.41
CA ASP A 170 -0.57 0.69 0.41
C ASP A 170 -0.28 -0.01 -0.93
N LYS A 171 -1.29 -0.67 -1.51
CA LYS A 171 -1.20 -1.27 -2.86
C LYS A 171 -0.87 -0.22 -3.92
N GLU A 172 -1.50 0.95 -3.83
CA GLU A 172 -1.26 2.04 -4.77
C GLU A 172 0.16 2.59 -4.63
N ILE A 173 0.62 2.84 -3.39
CA ILE A 173 2.00 3.26 -3.11
C ILE A 173 3.00 2.25 -3.67
N PHE A 174 2.80 0.97 -3.37
CA PHE A 174 3.67 -0.11 -3.83
C PHE A 174 3.72 -0.19 -5.37
N SER A 175 2.56 -0.01 -6.02
CA SER A 175 2.45 -0.01 -7.49
C SER A 175 3.17 1.18 -8.12
N ILE A 176 3.01 2.39 -7.56
CA ILE A 176 3.71 3.59 -8.01
C ILE A 176 5.22 3.40 -7.86
N VAL A 177 5.68 2.87 -6.73
CA VAL A 177 7.10 2.61 -6.50
C VAL A 177 7.63 1.59 -7.51
N LYS A 178 6.91 0.48 -7.72
CA LYS A 178 7.26 -0.52 -8.71
C LYS A 178 7.39 0.08 -10.11
N GLU A 179 6.36 0.79 -10.58
CA GLU A 179 6.31 1.39 -11.92
C GLU A 179 7.45 2.39 -12.14
N ILE A 180 7.67 3.31 -11.21
CA ILE A 180 8.59 4.44 -11.41
C ILE A 180 10.05 4.05 -11.24
N PHE A 181 10.37 3.16 -10.31
CA PHE A 181 11.76 2.83 -9.98
C PHE A 181 12.23 1.50 -10.55
N TYR A 182 11.31 0.60 -10.88
CA TYR A 182 11.61 -0.78 -11.30
C TYR A 182 10.82 -1.25 -12.53
N GLY A 183 9.93 -0.43 -13.09
CA GLY A 183 9.07 -0.75 -14.24
C GLY A 183 9.79 -0.82 -15.59
N GLY A 184 11.10 -1.09 -15.57
CA GLY A 184 11.96 -1.20 -16.74
C GLY A 184 12.04 -2.60 -17.38
N ASP A 185 11.47 -3.63 -16.75
CA ASP A 185 11.35 -4.95 -17.37
C ASP A 185 10.19 -4.95 -18.38
N LYS A 186 10.46 -4.39 -19.56
CA LYS A 186 9.85 -4.92 -20.77
C LYS A 186 10.42 -6.32 -20.98
N ALA A 187 9.64 -7.34 -20.63
CA ALA A 187 9.71 -8.62 -21.31
C ALA A 187 9.43 -8.44 -22.81
#